data_AF-A5DG94-F1
#
_entry.id   AF-A5DG94-F1
#
_cell.length_a   1.000
_cell.length_b   1.000
_cell.length_c   1.000
_cell.angle_alpha   90.00
_cell.angle_beta   90.00
_cell.angle_gamma   90.00
#
_symmetry.space_group_name_H-M   'P 1'
#
loop_
_entity.id
_entity.type
_entity.pdbx_description
1 polymer ?
#
loop_
_entity_poly.entity_id
_entity_poly.type
_entity_poly.pdbx_seq_one_letter_code
_entity_poly.pdbx_strand_id
1 'polypeptide(L)'
;MTIFLLLIGILQTPADKNPSVAWAQVGYIFEWAVSFDLTLAPLAYTILGEVSSTRLRSQSIAIGRNAYTLCQLTAQVVQPYFMNPGHSGLKGRTGFIWFGTSFPTLIWAIFRLPETKDRTYEELDILFEREVLLTKFASYKLDINDEMKC
;
A
#
# COMPACT_ATOMS: atom_id res chain seq x y z
N MET A 1 -5.15 2.84 7.44
CA MET A 1 -5.11 1.39 7.14
C MET A 1 -4.53 0.58 8.28
N THR A 2 -3.22 0.67 8.54
CA THR A 2 -2.49 -0.25 9.44
C THR A 2 -3.00 -0.17 10.88
N ILE A 3 -3.32 1.02 11.38
CA ILE A 3 -3.89 1.21 12.73
C ILE A 3 -5.26 0.52 12.88
N PHE A 4 -6.11 0.58 11.85
CA PHE A 4 -7.43 -0.08 11.89
C PHE A 4 -7.29 -1.61 11.96
N LEU A 5 -6.32 -2.21 11.27
CA LEU A 5 -6.04 -3.65 11.36
C LEU A 5 -5.59 -4.06 12.76
N LEU A 6 -4.78 -3.23 13.42
CA LEU A 6 -4.38 -3.44 14.82
C LEU A 6 -5.59 -3.37 15.75
N LEU A 7 -6.46 -2.38 15.56
CA LEU A 7 -7.68 -2.22 16.36
C LEU A 7 -8.62 -3.42 16.19
N ILE A 8 -8.89 -3.86 14.96
CA ILE A 8 -9.71 -5.05 14.68
C ILE A 8 -9.15 -6.29 15.38
N GLY A 9 -7.82 -6.46 15.38
CA GLY A 9 -7.16 -7.55 16.10
C GLY A 9 -7.37 -7.50 17.61
N ILE A 10 -7.17 -6.34 18.22
CA ILE A 10 -7.34 -6.14 19.68
C ILE A 10 -8.80 -6.34 20.10
N LEU A 11 -9.74 -5.75 19.35
CA LEU A 11 -11.18 -5.80 19.62
C LEU A 11 -11.76 -7.22 19.53
N GLN A 12 -11.10 -8.15 18.83
CA GLN A 12 -11.55 -9.55 18.79
C GLN A 12 -11.60 -10.21 20.18
N THR A 13 -10.72 -9.82 21.11
CA THR A 13 -10.67 -10.43 22.46
C THR A 13 -11.91 -10.14 23.32
N PRO A 14 -12.43 -8.90 23.39
CA PRO A 14 -13.73 -8.61 24.02
C PRO A 14 -14.95 -8.94 23.14
N ALA A 15 -14.80 -8.98 21.81
CA ALA A 15 -15.91 -9.25 20.89
C ALA A 15 -16.52 -10.66 21.06
N ASP A 16 -15.73 -11.66 21.49
CA ASP A 16 -16.24 -13.01 21.73
C ASP A 16 -17.23 -13.08 22.91
N LYS A 17 -17.23 -12.09 23.81
CA LYS A 17 -18.12 -12.05 24.99
C LYS A 17 -19.27 -11.05 24.85
N ASN A 18 -19.11 -10.00 24.04
CA ASN A 18 -20.05 -8.88 23.96
C ASN A 18 -20.49 -8.62 22.51
N PRO A 19 -21.77 -8.83 22.15
CA PRO A 19 -22.26 -8.64 20.78
C PRO A 19 -22.16 -7.18 20.32
N SER A 20 -22.27 -6.20 21.22
CA SER A 20 -22.10 -4.78 20.88
C SER A 20 -20.69 -4.45 20.39
N VAL A 21 -19.68 -5.15 20.91
CA VAL A 21 -18.28 -4.96 20.51
C VAL A 21 -18.01 -5.59 19.14
N ALA A 22 -18.69 -6.70 18.82
CA ALA A 22 -18.64 -7.28 17.48
C ALA A 22 -19.20 -6.33 16.40
N TRP A 23 -20.25 -5.57 16.70
CA TRP A 23 -20.75 -4.53 15.78
C TRP A 23 -19.76 -3.39 15.58
N ALA A 24 -19.07 -2.96 16.64
CA ALA A 24 -18.00 -1.97 16.52
C ALA A 24 -16.84 -2.48 15.65
N GLN A 25 -16.47 -3.76 15.77
CA GLN A 25 -15.45 -4.40 14.94
C GLN A 25 -15.82 -4.40 13.45
N VAL A 26 -17.10 -4.62 13.12
CA VAL A 26 -17.59 -4.51 11.74
C VAL A 26 -17.42 -3.08 11.21
N GLY A 27 -17.72 -2.06 12.03
CA GLY A 27 -17.49 -0.66 11.68
C GLY A 27 -16.04 -0.38 11.28
N TYR A 28 -15.07 -0.83 12.08
CA TYR A 28 -13.65 -0.67 11.75
C TYR A 28 -13.21 -1.40 10.48
N ILE A 29 -13.84 -2.54 10.15
CA ILE A 29 -13.58 -3.25 8.88
C ILE A 29 -14.04 -2.40 7.69
N PHE A 30 -15.20 -1.75 7.79
CA PHE A 30 -15.69 -0.85 6.75
C PHE A 30 -14.80 0.39 6.61
N GLU A 31 -14.43 1.03 7.71
CA GLU A 31 -13.51 2.17 7.68
C GLU A 31 -12.17 1.80 7.06
N TRP A 32 -11.64 0.62 7.39
CA TRP A 32 -10.43 0.09 6.76
C TRP A 32 -10.61 -0.10 5.25
N ALA A 33 -11.71 -0.69 4.79
CA ALA A 33 -11.97 -0.93 3.36
C ALA A 33 -12.11 0.38 2.57
N VAL A 34 -12.96 1.29 3.06
CA VAL A 34 -13.17 2.61 2.43
C VAL A 34 -11.86 3.37 2.32
N SER A 35 -11.09 3.37 3.39
CA SER A 35 -9.85 4.12 3.43
C SER A 35 -8.80 3.50 2.48
N PHE A 36 -8.79 2.17 2.30
CA PHE A 36 -7.92 1.48 1.32
C PHE A 36 -8.30 1.85 -0.12
N ASP A 37 -9.58 1.78 -0.46
CA ASP A 37 -10.10 2.03 -1.80
C ASP A 37 -9.94 3.50 -2.23
N LEU A 38 -10.00 4.44 -1.28
CA LEU A 38 -9.82 5.87 -1.59
C LEU A 38 -8.36 6.29 -1.71
N THR A 39 -7.42 5.56 -1.13
CA THR A 39 -6.02 5.98 -1.04
C THR A 39 -5.10 5.06 -1.84
N LEU A 40 -4.84 3.87 -1.31
CA LEU A 40 -3.84 2.95 -1.85
C LEU A 40 -4.24 2.37 -3.21
N ALA A 41 -5.53 2.11 -3.42
CA ALA A 41 -6.01 1.56 -4.68
C ALA A 41 -5.69 2.48 -5.87
N PRO A 42 -6.11 3.77 -5.90
CA PRO A 42 -5.76 4.67 -7.00
C PRO A 42 -4.27 5.03 -7.01
N LEU A 43 -3.66 5.27 -5.83
CA LEU A 43 -2.27 5.69 -5.72
C LEU A 43 -1.28 4.68 -6.30
N ALA A 44 -1.53 3.37 -6.13
CA ALA A 44 -0.67 2.34 -6.70
C ALA A 44 -0.66 2.37 -8.23
N TYR A 45 -1.79 2.69 -8.87
CA TYR A 45 -1.85 2.80 -10.33
C TYR A 45 -1.17 4.05 -10.86
N THR A 46 -1.30 5.19 -10.17
CA THR A 46 -0.66 6.44 -10.60
C THR A 46 0.85 6.36 -10.48
N ILE A 47 1.37 5.87 -9.34
CA ILE A 47 2.82 5.72 -9.12
C ILE A 47 3.43 4.74 -10.12
N LEU A 48 2.77 3.63 -10.42
CA LEU A 48 3.26 2.67 -11.41
C LEU A 48 3.36 3.30 -12.81
N GLY A 49 2.46 4.23 -13.14
CA GLY A 49 2.53 5.02 -14.36
C GLY A 49 3.65 6.06 -14.35
N GLU A 50 3.84 6.76 -13.24
CA GLU A 50 4.78 7.88 -13.11
C GLU A 50 6.24 7.44 -12.98
N VAL A 51 6.52 6.36 -12.25
CA VAL A 51 7.87 5.82 -12.04
C VAL A 51 8.35 5.00 -13.25
N SER A 52 7.43 4.55 -14.10
CA SER A 52 7.80 3.76 -15.27
C SER A 52 8.26 4.64 -16.44
N SER A 53 9.49 4.39 -16.92
CA SER A 53 10.01 4.98 -18.16
C SER A 53 9.05 4.72 -19.34
N THR A 54 8.77 5.76 -20.12
CA THR A 54 7.76 5.76 -21.21
C THR A 54 7.92 4.62 -22.21
N ARG A 55 9.16 4.21 -22.51
CA ARG A 55 9.47 3.14 -23.48
C ARG A 55 9.20 1.72 -22.96
N LEU A 56 9.30 1.51 -21.65
CA LEU A 56 9.17 0.19 -20.99
C LEU A 56 7.92 0.07 -20.12
N ARG A 57 7.13 1.15 -20.03
CA ARG A 57 5.96 1.27 -19.15
C ARG A 57 4.99 0.09 -19.23
N SER A 58 4.66 -0.37 -20.44
CA SER A 58 3.75 -1.51 -20.61
C SER A 58 4.30 -2.80 -19.98
N GLN A 59 5.60 -3.08 -20.15
CA GLN A 59 6.24 -4.27 -19.59
C GLN A 59 6.37 -4.18 -18.06
N SER A 60 6.77 -3.03 -17.52
CA SER A 60 6.86 -2.80 -16.07
C SER A 60 5.50 -2.93 -15.39
N ILE A 61 4.45 -2.36 -16.00
CA ILE A 61 3.08 -2.50 -15.50
C ILE A 61 2.64 -3.97 -15.50
N ALA A 62 2.92 -4.72 -16.58
CA ALA A 62 2.55 -6.13 -16.69
C ALA A 62 3.23 -6.98 -15.60
N ILE A 63 4.52 -6.79 -15.36
CA ILE A 63 5.27 -7.50 -14.32
C ILE A 63 4.71 -7.17 -12.93
N GLY A 64 4.53 -5.87 -12.64
CA GLY A 64 3.95 -5.42 -11.38
C GLY A 64 2.55 -5.99 -11.12
N ARG A 65 1.70 -6.02 -12.16
CA ARG A 65 0.35 -6.57 -12.08
C ARG A 65 0.35 -8.07 -11.84
N ASN A 66 1.24 -8.81 -12.50
CA ASN A 66 1.35 -10.26 -12.31
C ASN A 66 1.81 -10.60 -10.88
N ALA A 67 2.82 -9.90 -10.36
CA ALA A 67 3.27 -10.07 -8.97
C ALA A 67 2.15 -9.76 -7.96
N TYR A 68 1.44 -8.64 -8.15
CA TYR A 68 0.28 -8.29 -7.32
C TYR A 68 -0.80 -9.36 -7.36
N THR A 69 -1.14 -9.84 -8.55
CA THR A 69 -2.19 -10.85 -8.74
C THR A 69 -1.83 -12.17 -8.06
N LEU A 70 -0.56 -12.58 -8.08
CA LEU A 70 -0.09 -13.77 -7.36
C LEU A 70 -0.24 -13.62 -5.85
N CYS A 71 0.21 -12.49 -5.28
CA CYS A 71 0.03 -12.22 -3.85
C CYS A 71 -1.46 -12.18 -3.46
N GLN A 72 -2.30 -11.57 -4.30
CA GLN A 72 -3.73 -11.50 -4.09
C GLN A 72 -4.37 -12.88 -4.11
N LEU A 73 -3.97 -13.75 -5.04
CA LEU A 73 -4.45 -15.12 -5.11
C LEU A 73 -4.15 -15.88 -3.81
N THR A 74 -2.91 -15.78 -3.31
CA THR A 74 -2.54 -16.40 -2.03
C THR A 74 -3.38 -15.86 -0.88
N ALA A 75 -3.59 -14.54 -0.81
CA ALA A 75 -4.42 -13.92 0.22
C ALA A 75 -5.87 -14.43 0.19
N GLN A 76 -6.45 -14.54 -1.01
CA GLN A 76 -7.82 -15.03 -1.19
C GLN A 76 -8.00 -16.50 -0.84
N VAL A 77 -6.95 -17.31 -1.01
CA VAL A 77 -6.96 -18.71 -0.55
C VAL A 77 -6.84 -18.78 0.96
N VAL A 78 -5.95 -18.00 1.57
CA VAL A 78 -5.65 -18.05 3.01
C VAL A 78 -6.79 -17.46 3.87
N GLN A 79 -7.42 -16.37 3.43
CA GLN A 79 -8.48 -15.67 4.17
C GLN A 79 -9.64 -16.57 4.63
N PRO A 80 -10.25 -17.44 3.79
CA PRO A 80 -11.33 -18.33 4.22
C PRO A 80 -10.86 -19.39 5.23
N TYR A 81 -9.61 -19.85 5.18
CA TYR A 81 -9.06 -20.79 6.18
C TYR A 81 -8.96 -20.15 7.57
N PHE A 82 -8.65 -18.86 7.64
CA PHE A 82 -8.63 -18.13 8.91
C PHE A 82 -10.02 -17.88 9.49
N MET A 83 -11.03 -17.71 8.64
CA MET A 83 -12.39 -17.43 9.07
C MET A 83 -13.16 -18.70 9.45
N ASN A 84 -12.83 -19.85 8.85
CA ASN A 84 -13.55 -21.10 9.08
C ASN A 84 -13.25 -21.68 10.48
N PRO A 85 -14.29 -21.95 11.31
CA PRO A 85 -14.14 -22.53 12.65
C PRO A 85 -13.52 -23.93 12.68
N GLY A 86 -13.62 -24.70 11.59
CA GLY A 86 -13.10 -26.07 11.52
C GLY A 86 -11.59 -26.18 11.25
N HIS A 87 -10.92 -25.06 10.99
CA HIS A 87 -9.46 -25.01 10.81
C HIS A 87 -8.84 -24.12 11.87
N SER A 88 -8.59 -22.84 11.54
CA SER A 88 -7.85 -21.94 12.40
C SER A 88 -8.74 -21.02 13.25
N GLY A 89 -10.01 -20.80 12.86
CA GLY A 89 -11.00 -20.09 13.67
C GLY A 89 -10.56 -18.72 14.23
N LEU A 90 -9.64 -18.03 13.55
CA LEU A 90 -8.98 -16.82 14.07
C LEU A 90 -9.91 -15.60 14.07
N LYS A 91 -11.00 -15.61 13.27
CA LYS A 91 -11.97 -14.50 13.17
C LYS A 91 -11.25 -13.15 13.04
N GLY A 92 -11.46 -12.21 13.96
CA GLY A 92 -10.81 -10.90 13.98
C GLY A 92 -9.33 -10.92 14.36
N ARG A 93 -8.77 -12.00 14.93
CA ARG A 93 -7.33 -12.10 15.23
C ARG A 93 -6.48 -12.12 13.96
N THR A 94 -7.10 -12.45 12.83
CA THR A 94 -6.51 -12.30 11.49
C THR A 94 -6.07 -10.86 11.21
N GLY A 95 -6.66 -9.85 11.87
CA GLY A 95 -6.21 -8.47 11.84
C GLY A 95 -4.75 -8.28 12.28
N PHE A 96 -4.24 -9.07 13.24
CA PHE A 96 -2.84 -9.03 13.64
C PHE A 96 -1.89 -9.59 12.57
N ILE A 97 -2.32 -10.59 11.81
CA ILE A 97 -1.51 -11.19 10.74
C ILE A 97 -1.35 -10.17 9.60
N TRP A 98 -2.46 -9.56 9.18
CA TRP A 98 -2.44 -8.52 8.14
C TRP A 98 -1.79 -7.21 8.62
N PHE A 99 -1.87 -6.91 9.91
CA PHE A 99 -1.06 -5.85 10.51
C PHE A 99 0.44 -6.16 10.37
N GLY A 100 0.86 -7.40 10.67
CA GLY A 100 2.24 -7.85 10.58
C GLY A 100 2.83 -7.76 9.18
N THR A 101 2.03 -7.89 8.12
CA THR A 101 2.49 -7.71 6.72
C THR A 101 2.39 -6.26 6.24
N SER A 102 1.38 -5.51 6.70
CA SER A 102 1.19 -4.11 6.30
C SER A 102 2.16 -3.14 7.00
N PHE A 103 2.61 -3.44 8.22
CA PHE A 103 3.51 -2.57 8.96
C PHE A 103 4.92 -2.46 8.33
N PRO A 104 5.61 -3.57 7.95
CA PRO A 104 6.85 -3.48 7.20
C PRO A 104 6.68 -2.80 5.84
N THR A 105 5.56 -3.04 5.17
CA THR A 105 5.24 -2.39 3.88
C THR A 105 5.09 -0.88 4.04
N LEU A 106 4.47 -0.42 5.13
CA LEU A 106 4.37 1.00 5.46
C LEU A 106 5.75 1.62 5.72
N ILE A 107 6.61 0.94 6.48
CA ILE A 107 7.99 1.39 6.72
C ILE A 107 8.73 1.51 5.39
N TRP A 108 8.63 0.49 4.53
CA TRP A 108 9.25 0.51 3.21
C TRP A 108 8.75 1.68 2.36
N ALA A 109 7.44 1.95 2.37
CA ALA A 109 6.85 3.07 1.64
C ALA A 109 7.41 4.42 2.12
N ILE A 110 7.58 4.61 3.42
CA ILE A 110 8.14 5.88 3.96
C ILE A 110 9.57 6.14 3.48
N PHE A 111 10.40 5.10 3.33
CA PHE A 111 11.81 5.26 2.96
C PHE A 111 12.08 5.20 1.45
N ARG A 112 11.29 4.43 0.70
CA ARG A 112 11.56 4.14 -0.71
C ARG A 112 10.51 4.64 -1.68
N LEU A 113 9.35 5.12 -1.23
CA LEU A 113 8.37 5.66 -2.16
C LEU A 113 8.79 7.09 -2.55
N PRO A 114 9.11 7.38 -3.82
CA PRO A 114 9.34 8.75 -4.26
C PRO A 114 8.03 9.53 -4.21
N GLU A 115 8.11 10.78 -3.74
CA GLU A 115 7.01 11.73 -3.86
C GLU A 115 7.06 12.36 -5.26
N THR A 116 6.10 11.98 -6.11
CA THR A 116 6.01 12.37 -7.53
C THR A 116 5.04 13.52 -7.77
N LYS A 117 4.32 13.98 -6.72
CA LYS A 117 3.34 15.04 -6.83
C LYS A 117 3.92 16.34 -7.38
N ASP A 118 3.19 16.96 -8.31
CA ASP A 118 3.49 18.25 -8.93
C ASP A 118 4.81 18.30 -9.73
N ARG A 119 5.28 17.15 -10.25
CA ARG A 119 6.49 17.04 -11.10
C ARG A 119 6.16 16.59 -12.51
N THR A 120 6.91 17.08 -13.49
CA THR A 120 6.81 16.60 -14.88
C THR A 120 7.59 15.29 -15.05
N TYR A 121 7.24 14.51 -16.08
CA TYR A 121 7.97 13.26 -16.39
C TYR A 121 9.46 13.53 -16.66
N GLU A 122 9.78 14.65 -17.30
CA GLU A 122 11.17 15.06 -17.59
C GLU A 122 11.93 15.40 -16.30
N GLU A 123 11.32 16.13 -15.37
CA GLU A 123 11.91 16.43 -14.06
C GLU A 123 12.16 15.15 -13.24
N LEU A 124 11.23 14.19 -13.30
CA LEU A 124 11.37 12.90 -12.63
C LEU A 124 12.53 12.08 -13.21
N ASP A 125 12.65 12.01 -14.53
CA ASP A 125 13.75 11.31 -15.20
C ASP A 125 15.12 11.89 -14.77
N ILE A 126 15.26 13.22 -14.68
CA ILE A 126 16.49 13.89 -14.20
C ILE A 126 16.77 13.55 -12.72
N LEU A 127 15.75 13.51 -11.86
CA LEU A 127 15.91 13.14 -10.45
C LEU A 127 16.36 11.69 -10.27
N PHE A 128 15.88 10.78 -11.13
CA PHE A 128 16.32 9.40 -11.15
C PHE A 128 17.75 9.27 -11.67
N GLU A 129 18.14 10.05 -12.69
CA GLU A 129 19.52 10.05 -13.22
C GLU A 129 20.53 10.61 -12.21
N ARG A 130 20.15 11.62 -11.41
CA ARG A 130 20.99 12.21 -10.35
C ARG A 130 21.02 11.39 -9.05
N GLU A 131 20.41 10.20 -9.03
CA GLU A 131 20.33 9.29 -7.87
C GLU A 131 19.92 9.99 -6.56
N VAL A 132 19.01 10.97 -6.65
CA VAL A 132 18.56 11.71 -5.46
C VAL A 132 17.87 10.73 -4.52
N LEU A 133 18.05 10.90 -3.20
CA LEU A 133 17.30 10.14 -2.22
C LEU A 133 15.80 10.33 -2.43
N LEU A 134 15.06 9.22 -2.59
CA LEU A 134 13.62 9.19 -2.90
C LEU A 134 12.79 10.01 -1.90
N THR A 135 13.22 10.09 -0.64
CA THR A 135 12.61 10.90 0.43
C THR A 135 12.80 12.41 0.29
N LYS A 136 13.71 12.85 -0.60
CA LYS A 136 14.00 14.28 -0.87
C LYS A 136 13.43 14.76 -2.21
N PHE A 137 12.74 13.90 -2.96
CA PHE A 137 12.17 14.25 -4.28
C PHE A 137 11.27 15.49 -4.21
N ALA A 138 10.42 15.59 -3.17
CA ALA A 138 9.53 16.74 -3.00
C ALA A 138 10.27 18.08 -2.80
N SER A 139 11.40 18.06 -2.07
CA SER A 139 12.14 19.29 -1.69
C SER A 139 13.24 19.66 -2.66
N TYR A 140 13.54 18.82 -3.66
CA TYR A 140 14.62 19.08 -4.60
C TYR A 140 14.19 20.15 -5.62
N LYS A 141 14.92 21.27 -5.68
CA LYS A 141 14.67 22.32 -6.68
C LYS A 141 15.49 22.01 -7.93
N LEU A 142 14.81 21.73 -9.04
CA LEU A 142 15.41 21.62 -10.36
C LEU A 142 15.44 23.01 -10.99
N ASP A 143 16.62 23.56 -11.23
CA ASP A 143 16.79 24.73 -12.09
C ASP A 143 16.92 24.25 -13.54
N ILE A 144 15.80 24.24 -14.27
CA ILE A 144 15.69 23.81 -15.68
C ILE A 144 16.60 24.65 -16.60
N ASN A 145 17.04 25.83 -16.15
CA ASN A 145 17.89 26.76 -16.91
C ASN A 145 19.38 26.37 -17.01
N ASP A 146 19.87 25.41 -16.22
CA ASP A 146 21.28 24.98 -16.30
C ASP A 146 21.56 24.04 -17.49
N GLU A 147 20.53 23.47 -18.14
CA GLU A 147 20.71 22.54 -19.27
C GLU A 147 20.54 23.17 -20.67
N MET A 148 19.97 24.37 -20.79
CA MET A 148 20.00 25.12 -22.08
C MET A 148 21.39 25.68 -22.44
N LYS A 149 22.43 25.40 -21.63
CA LYS A 149 23.79 25.89 -21.84
C LYS A 149 24.78 24.83 -22.32
N CYS A 150 24.35 23.59 -22.59
CA CYS A 150 25.22 22.55 -23.13
C CYS A 150 24.92 22.24 -24.60
#